data_AF-A0A938RI07-F1
#
_entry.id   AF-A0A938RI07-F1
#
_cell.length_a   1.000
_cell.length_b   1.000
_cell.length_c   1.000
_cell.angle_alpha   90.00
_cell.angle_beta   90.00
_cell.angle_gamma   90.00
#
_symmetry.space_group_name_H-M   'P 1'
#
loop_
_entity.id
_entity.type
_entity.pdbx_description
1 polymer ?
#
loop_
_entity_poly.entity_id
_entity_poly.type
_entity_poly.pdbx_seq_one_letter_code
_entity_poly.pdbx_strand_id
1 'polypeptide(L)'
;AIDDDIALTEIDIGNLIRTKGSIYAGCKVLLDSVGLGFRDLDQVIIAGGFGRHLDLEKAIFIGLLPDLTIGKFIFVGNGSLLGARLLSFSRTLLKEAERISLMMTNLELSNHAGFMNEFMAAMFLPHTDAKAFPRVQERLRLKKKAA
;
A
#
# COMPACT_ATOMS: atom_id res chain seq x y z
N ALA A 1 32.00 2.07 10.61
CA ALA A 1 32.60 0.72 10.60
C ALA A 1 32.17 0.09 9.28
N ILE A 2 33.11 -0.43 8.49
CA ILE A 2 32.86 -0.99 7.15
C ILE A 2 33.13 -2.51 7.14
N ASP A 3 33.29 -3.12 8.32
CA ASP A 3 33.64 -4.54 8.52
C ASP A 3 32.54 -5.35 9.25
N ASP A 4 31.34 -4.78 9.42
CA ASP A 4 30.20 -5.50 10.02
C ASP A 4 29.35 -6.18 8.95
N ASP A 5 28.90 -7.40 9.22
CA ASP A 5 27.98 -8.14 8.34
C ASP A 5 26.64 -7.41 8.19
N ILE A 6 26.13 -7.30 6.96
CA ILE A 6 24.78 -6.81 6.68
C ILE A 6 23.82 -8.01 6.77
N ALA A 7 23.13 -8.13 7.91
CA ALA A 7 22.17 -9.20 8.15
C ALA A 7 20.72 -8.70 8.10
N LEU A 8 19.79 -9.62 7.79
CA LEU A 8 18.35 -9.43 7.95
C LEU A 8 17.87 -10.36 9.07
N THR A 9 17.35 -9.80 10.15
CA THR A 9 16.92 -10.56 11.32
C THR A 9 15.44 -10.92 11.27
N GLU A 10 15.01 -11.86 12.12
CA GLU A 10 13.58 -12.17 12.29
C GLU A 10 12.78 -10.94 12.80
N ILE A 11 13.42 -10.06 13.57
CA ILE A 11 12.82 -8.81 14.04
C ILE A 11 12.53 -7.89 12.84
N ASP A 12 13.46 -7.79 11.89
CA ASP A 12 13.31 -7.00 10.67
C ASP A 12 12.18 -7.56 9.78
N ILE A 13 12.12 -8.88 9.64
CA ILE A 13 11.04 -9.56 8.93
C ILE A 13 9.69 -9.29 9.61
N GLY A 14 9.64 -9.39 10.94
CA GLY A 14 8.44 -9.09 11.71
C GLY A 14 8.00 -7.63 11.57
N ASN A 15 8.94 -6.68 11.55
CA ASN A 15 8.66 -5.27 11.28
C ASN A 15 8.08 -5.06 9.88
N LEU A 16 8.69 -5.66 8.85
CA LEU A 16 8.20 -5.58 7.48
C LEU A 16 6.76 -6.13 7.36
N ILE A 17 6.48 -7.27 7.98
CA ILE A 17 5.15 -7.91 7.97
C ILE A 17 4.11 -7.02 8.67
N ARG A 18 4.46 -6.39 9.80
CA ARG A 18 3.55 -5.46 10.48
C ARG A 18 3.28 -4.21 9.64
N THR A 19 4.31 -3.61 9.05
CA THR A 19 4.17 -2.42 8.21
C THR A 19 3.34 -2.70 6.97
N LYS A 20 3.57 -3.82 6.29
CA LYS A 20 2.78 -4.15 5.10
C LYS A 20 1.33 -4.50 5.48
N GLY A 21 1.14 -5.19 6.60
CA GLY A 21 -0.18 -5.54 7.11
C GLY A 21 -1.02 -4.32 7.46
N SER A 22 -0.42 -3.31 8.10
CA SER A 22 -1.14 -2.07 8.47
C SER A 22 -1.56 -1.25 7.25
N ILE A 23 -0.69 -1.17 6.23
CA ILE A 23 -1.02 -0.50 4.96
C ILE A 23 -2.18 -1.20 4.25
N TYR A 24 -2.09 -2.52 4.05
CA TYR A 24 -3.13 -3.28 3.36
C TYR A 24 -4.47 -3.19 4.09
N ALA A 25 -4.47 -3.40 5.41
CA ALA A 25 -5.67 -3.33 6.24
C ALA A 25 -6.30 -1.93 6.24
N GLY A 26 -5.49 -0.88 6.32
CA GLY A 26 -5.97 0.49 6.25
C GLY A 26 -6.69 0.79 4.93
N CYS A 27 -6.09 0.39 3.80
CA CYS A 27 -6.74 0.55 2.49
C CYS A 27 -8.02 -0.29 2.37
N LYS A 28 -8.02 -1.53 2.85
CA LYS A 28 -9.17 -2.43 2.77
C LYS A 28 -10.36 -1.89 3.57
N VAL A 29 -10.12 -1.51 4.83
CA VAL A 29 -11.15 -0.91 5.70
C VAL A 29 -11.69 0.39 5.13
N LEU A 30 -10.83 1.25 4.58
CA LEU A 30 -11.27 2.49 3.96
C LEU A 30 -12.23 2.23 2.80
N LEU A 31 -11.91 1.29 1.91
CA LEU A 31 -12.80 0.93 0.81
C LEU A 31 -14.11 0.32 1.30
N ASP A 32 -14.04 -0.58 2.27
CA ASP A 32 -15.24 -1.23 2.82
C ASP A 32 -16.18 -0.22 3.49
N SER A 33 -15.63 0.82 4.13
CA SER A 33 -16.41 1.88 4.78
C SER A 33 -17.29 2.69 3.80
N VAL A 34 -16.92 2.70 2.52
CA VAL A 34 -17.67 3.36 1.44
C VAL A 34 -18.33 2.37 0.49
N GLY A 35 -18.36 1.08 0.85
CA GLY A 35 -18.99 0.02 0.05
C GLY A 35 -18.25 -0.34 -1.24
N LEU A 36 -16.95 -0.06 -1.31
CA LEU A 36 -16.09 -0.39 -2.45
C LEU A 36 -15.10 -1.50 -2.09
N GLY A 37 -14.55 -2.15 -3.12
CA GLY A 37 -13.44 -3.08 -3.01
C GLY A 37 -12.26 -2.66 -3.89
N PHE A 38 -11.13 -3.35 -3.75
CA PHE A 38 -9.92 -3.04 -4.51
C PHE A 38 -10.12 -3.11 -6.04
N ARG A 39 -11.02 -3.98 -6.51
CA ARG A 39 -11.27 -4.15 -7.95
C ARG A 39 -12.02 -2.97 -8.57
N ASP A 40 -12.73 -2.20 -7.74
CA ASP A 40 -13.48 -1.01 -8.15
C ASP A 40 -12.58 0.21 -8.35
N LEU A 41 -11.30 0.12 -7.96
CA LEU A 41 -10.32 1.17 -8.19
C LEU A 41 -9.89 1.22 -9.65
N ASP A 42 -10.09 2.36 -10.31
CA ASP A 42 -9.55 2.61 -11.64
C ASP A 42 -8.02 2.76 -11.62
N GLN A 43 -7.51 3.42 -10.58
CA GLN A 43 -6.09 3.75 -10.44
C GLN A 43 -5.66 3.81 -8.97
N VAL A 44 -4.41 3.43 -8.71
CA VAL A 44 -3.74 3.52 -7.41
C VAL A 44 -2.52 4.42 -7.56
N ILE A 45 -2.56 5.58 -6.91
CA ILE A 45 -1.46 6.56 -6.94
C ILE A 45 -0.60 6.37 -5.70
N ILE A 46 0.67 6.04 -5.90
CA ILE A 46 1.65 5.85 -4.84
C ILE A 46 2.54 7.08 -4.76
N ALA A 47 2.65 7.66 -3.57
CA ALA A 47 3.57 8.73 -3.25
C ALA A 47 4.52 8.31 -2.12
N GLY A 48 5.66 8.97 -2.02
CA GLY A 48 6.68 8.75 -0.99
C GLY A 48 8.05 8.38 -1.56
N GLY A 49 9.09 8.45 -0.72
CA GLY A 49 10.48 8.19 -1.13
C GLY A 49 10.75 6.76 -1.61
N PHE A 50 9.89 5.81 -1.23
CA PHE A 50 10.07 4.40 -1.53
C PHE A 50 9.70 4.03 -2.98
N GLY A 51 8.78 4.75 -3.63
CA GLY A 51 8.18 4.22 -4.85
C GLY A 51 9.04 4.29 -6.11
N ARG A 52 10.17 5.02 -6.13
CA ARG A 52 11.11 5.00 -7.27
C ARG A 52 11.79 3.63 -7.43
N HIS A 53 11.98 2.93 -6.31
CA HIS A 53 12.62 1.61 -6.28
C HIS A 53 11.66 0.51 -5.84
N LEU A 54 10.36 0.82 -5.72
CA LEU A 54 9.36 -0.16 -5.33
C LEU A 54 9.02 -1.04 -6.53
N ASP A 55 9.46 -2.29 -6.45
CA ASP A 55 9.04 -3.34 -7.38
C ASP A 55 7.59 -3.71 -7.08
N LEU A 56 6.67 -3.26 -7.95
CA LEU A 56 5.23 -3.45 -7.78
C LEU A 56 4.85 -4.94 -7.73
N GLU A 57 5.52 -5.79 -8.52
CA GLU A 57 5.22 -7.21 -8.49
C GLU A 57 5.58 -7.82 -7.14
N LYS A 58 6.76 -7.48 -6.60
CA LYS A 58 7.19 -7.96 -5.28
C LYS A 58 6.32 -7.39 -4.16
N ALA A 59 5.91 -6.13 -4.27
CA ALA A 59 5.00 -5.50 -3.31
C ALA A 59 3.64 -6.20 -3.25
N ILE A 60 3.07 -6.56 -4.39
CA ILE A 60 1.85 -7.38 -4.47
C ILE A 60 2.12 -8.79 -3.93
N PHE A 61 3.27 -9.38 -4.27
CA PHE A 61 3.63 -10.74 -3.87
C PHE A 61 3.74 -10.92 -2.35
N ILE A 62 4.24 -9.91 -1.62
CA ILE A 62 4.27 -9.93 -0.15
C ILE A 62 2.94 -9.48 0.49
N GLY A 63 1.99 -9.00 -0.31
CA GLY A 63 0.70 -8.47 0.14
C GLY A 63 0.78 -7.08 0.79
N LEU A 64 1.74 -6.25 0.36
CA LEU A 64 1.75 -4.82 0.69
C LEU A 64 0.70 -4.05 -0.13
N LEU A 65 0.58 -4.40 -1.41
CA LEU A 65 -0.37 -3.81 -2.35
C LEU A 65 -1.42 -4.85 -2.76
N PRO A 66 -2.66 -4.43 -3.09
CA PRO A 66 -3.70 -5.34 -3.53
C PRO A 66 -3.36 -6.02 -4.86
N ASP A 67 -3.96 -7.18 -5.11
CA ASP A 67 -3.73 -7.97 -6.33
C ASP A 67 -4.41 -7.33 -7.58
N LEU A 68 -3.87 -6.19 -8.03
CA LEU A 68 -4.31 -5.44 -9.22
C LEU A 68 -3.26 -5.43 -10.35
N THR A 69 -3.68 -5.24 -11.60
CA THR A 69 -2.75 -5.14 -12.74
C THR A 69 -1.79 -3.97 -12.56
N ILE A 70 -0.52 -4.19 -12.95
CA ILE A 70 0.55 -3.20 -12.76
C ILE A 70 0.19 -1.86 -13.41
N GLY A 71 -0.52 -1.89 -14.56
CA GLY A 71 -0.98 -0.70 -15.26
C GLY A 71 -1.99 0.17 -14.49
N LYS A 72 -2.59 -0.33 -13.39
CA LYS A 72 -3.42 0.49 -12.50
C LYS A 72 -2.59 1.34 -11.52
N PHE A 73 -1.30 1.09 -11.37
CA PHE A 73 -0.46 1.81 -10.41
C PHE A 73 0.32 2.94 -11.08
N ILE A 74 0.30 4.12 -10.46
CA ILE A 74 1.14 5.26 -10.86
C ILE A 74 1.98 5.69 -9.67
N PHE A 75 3.27 5.94 -9.90
CA PHE A 75 4.15 6.51 -8.90
C PHE A 75 4.44 7.99 -9.19
N VAL A 76 4.21 8.85 -8.20
CA VAL A 76 4.34 10.32 -8.34
C VAL A 76 5.52 10.92 -7.58
N GLY A 77 6.38 10.10 -6.95
CA GLY A 77 7.51 10.62 -6.18
C GLY A 77 7.09 11.19 -4.82
N ASN A 78 7.82 12.19 -4.34
CA ASN A 78 7.46 12.92 -3.14
C ASN A 78 6.34 13.92 -3.44
N GLY A 79 5.09 13.45 -3.30
CA GLY A 79 3.90 14.27 -3.54
C GLY A 79 3.82 15.52 -2.67
N SER A 80 4.33 15.48 -1.43
CA SER A 80 4.36 16.63 -0.53
C SER A 80 5.27 17.74 -1.07
N LEU A 81 6.52 17.40 -1.44
CA LEU A 81 7.45 18.38 -1.99
C LEU A 81 7.01 18.90 -3.36
N LEU A 82 6.49 18.02 -4.23
CA LEU A 82 5.95 18.41 -5.53
C LEU A 82 4.77 19.38 -5.36
N GLY A 83 3.84 19.06 -4.46
CA GLY A 83 2.72 19.92 -4.10
C GLY A 83 3.19 21.28 -3.60
N ALA A 84 4.05 21.32 -2.58
CA ALA A 84 4.58 22.58 -2.03
C ALA A 84 5.23 23.47 -3.11
N ARG A 85 6.00 22.87 -4.02
CA ARG A 85 6.59 23.59 -5.16
C ARG A 85 5.52 24.14 -6.09
N LEU A 86 4.49 23.37 -6.44
CA LEU A 86 3.42 23.85 -7.32
C LEU A 86 2.66 25.04 -6.70
N LEU A 87 2.36 24.95 -5.40
CA LEU A 87 1.64 25.99 -4.66
C LEU A 87 2.47 27.28 -4.53
N SER A 88 3.80 27.19 -4.45
CA SER A 88 4.66 28.38 -4.35
C SER A 88 4.65 29.25 -5.62
N PHE A 89 4.25 28.71 -6.77
CA PHE A 89 4.17 29.44 -8.04
C PHE A 89 2.73 29.80 -8.47
N SER A 90 1.69 29.34 -7.76
CA SER A 90 0.31 29.55 -8.19
C SER A 90 -0.67 29.75 -7.04
N ARG A 91 -1.22 30.97 -6.95
CA ARG A 91 -2.31 31.30 -6.02
C ARG A 91 -3.61 30.54 -6.33
N THR A 92 -3.83 30.20 -7.60
CA THR A 92 -4.99 29.41 -8.01
C THR A 92 -4.89 27.98 -7.47
N LEU A 93 -3.72 27.36 -7.58
CA LEU A 93 -3.49 26.03 -7.02
C LEU A 93 -3.54 26.05 -5.49
N LEU A 94 -3.08 27.12 -4.85
CA LEU A 94 -3.21 27.30 -3.40
C LEU A 94 -4.66 27.27 -2.95
N LYS A 95 -5.54 28.05 -3.58
CA LYS A 95 -6.98 28.06 -3.26
C LYS A 95 -7.62 26.69 -3.52
N GLU A 96 -7.20 25.99 -4.56
CA GLU A 96 -7.71 24.65 -4.86
C GLU A 96 -7.28 23.62 -3.81
N ALA A 97 -6.03 23.69 -3.34
CA ALA A 97 -5.55 22.84 -2.25
C ALA A 97 -6.31 23.08 -0.93
N GLU A 98 -6.59 24.35 -0.60
CA GLU A 98 -7.45 24.72 0.53
C GLU A 98 -8.85 24.11 0.37
N ARG A 99 -9.46 24.26 -0.80
CA ARG A 99 -10.79 23.69 -1.11
C ARG A 99 -10.81 22.17 -0.95
N ILE A 100 -9.81 21.47 -1.49
CA ILE A 100 -9.67 20.01 -1.36
C ILE A 100 -9.54 19.62 0.12
N SER A 101 -8.73 20.34 0.89
CA SER A 101 -8.55 20.04 2.32
C SER A 101 -9.85 20.09 3.12
N LEU A 102 -10.75 21.03 2.77
CA LEU A 102 -12.06 21.17 3.39
C LEU A 102 -13.06 20.08 2.98
N MET A 103 -12.82 19.38 1.87
CA MET A 103 -13.65 18.26 1.41
C MET A 103 -13.20 16.90 1.96
N MET A 104 -11.98 16.80 2.49
CA MET A 104 -11.45 15.53 3.00
C MET A 104 -12.15 15.14 4.31
N THR A 105 -12.82 14.00 4.31
CA THR A 105 -13.37 13.39 5.53
C THR A 105 -12.36 12.39 6.09
N ASN A 106 -11.90 12.63 7.32
CA ASN A 106 -10.99 11.72 8.00
C ASN A 106 -11.76 10.52 8.56
N LEU A 107 -11.22 9.32 8.38
CA LEU A 107 -11.75 8.09 8.95
C LEU A 107 -10.76 7.54 9.97
N GLU A 108 -11.20 7.45 11.22
CA GLU A 108 -10.37 6.96 12.33
C GLU A 108 -10.34 5.43 12.34
N LEU A 109 -9.26 4.87 11.78
CA LEU A 109 -9.09 3.41 11.67
C LEU A 109 -8.96 2.73 13.03
N SER A 110 -8.41 3.41 14.04
CA SER A 110 -8.23 2.82 15.39
C SER A 110 -9.55 2.46 16.08
N ASN A 111 -10.63 3.17 15.74
CA ASN A 111 -11.97 2.94 16.27
C ASN A 111 -12.82 2.01 15.37
N HIS A 112 -12.30 1.62 14.20
CA HIS A 112 -13.03 0.77 13.28
C HIS A 112 -12.93 -0.69 13.71
N ALA A 113 -14.06 -1.29 14.11
CA ALA A 113 -14.12 -2.66 14.62
C ALA A 113 -13.50 -3.71 13.67
N GLY A 114 -13.55 -3.45 12.35
CA GLY A 114 -12.96 -4.33 11.33
C GLY A 114 -11.44 -4.21 11.16
N PHE A 115 -10.80 -3.13 11.66
CA PHE A 115 -9.39 -2.87 11.36
C PHE A 115 -8.46 -3.93 11.94
N MET A 116 -8.64 -4.30 13.20
CA MET A 116 -7.80 -5.33 13.82
C MET A 116 -7.97 -6.69 13.15
N ASN A 117 -9.17 -7.03 12.68
CA ASN A 117 -9.40 -8.29 11.96
C ASN A 117 -8.66 -8.31 10.61
N GLU A 118 -8.78 -7.23 9.82
CA GLU A 118 -8.06 -7.10 8.55
C GLU A 118 -6.55 -7.03 8.76
N PHE A 119 -6.09 -6.33 9.79
CA PHE A 119 -4.66 -6.25 10.15
C PHE A 119 -4.10 -7.63 10.47
N MET A 120 -4.78 -8.39 11.33
CA MET A 120 -4.37 -9.75 11.69
C MET A 120 -4.35 -10.69 10.48
N ALA A 121 -5.35 -10.58 9.59
CA ALA A 121 -5.39 -11.35 8.34
C ALA A 121 -4.25 -10.95 7.38
N ALA A 122 -3.84 -9.68 7.41
CA ALA A 122 -2.76 -9.15 6.58
C ALA A 122 -1.36 -9.39 7.17
N MET A 123 -1.21 -10.02 8.34
CA MET A 123 0.11 -10.39 8.89
C MET A 123 0.72 -11.66 8.27
N PHE A 124 0.07 -12.30 7.30
CA PHE A 124 0.59 -13.47 6.57
C PHE A 124 1.09 -13.05 5.19
N LEU A 125 1.92 -13.88 4.54
CA LEU A 125 2.42 -13.60 3.19
C LEU A 125 1.70 -14.46 2.13
N PRO A 126 0.99 -13.87 1.14
CA PRO A 126 0.65 -12.44 1.04
C PRO A 126 -0.47 -12.01 1.99
N HIS A 127 -1.33 -12.94 2.41
CA HIS A 127 -2.50 -12.69 3.25
C HIS A 127 -3.06 -14.04 3.75
N THR A 128 -3.85 -14.06 4.83
CA THR A 128 -4.51 -15.29 5.30
C THR A 128 -5.54 -15.80 4.29
N ASP A 129 -6.32 -14.89 3.69
CA ASP A 129 -7.23 -15.24 2.60
C ASP A 129 -6.50 -15.31 1.25
N ALA A 130 -6.30 -16.54 0.77
CA ALA A 130 -5.69 -16.81 -0.53
C ALA A 130 -6.51 -16.25 -1.71
N LYS A 131 -7.84 -16.11 -1.56
CA LYS A 131 -8.73 -15.62 -2.64
C LYS A 131 -8.53 -14.14 -2.93
N ALA A 132 -7.96 -13.38 -1.99
CA ALA A 132 -7.61 -11.98 -2.19
C ALA A 132 -6.42 -11.80 -3.15
N PHE A 133 -5.58 -12.83 -3.33
CA PHE A 133 -4.35 -12.78 -4.13
C PHE A 133 -4.24 -13.91 -5.18
N PRO A 134 -5.23 -14.07 -6.07
CA PRO A 134 -5.28 -15.18 -7.02
C PRO A 134 -4.03 -15.29 -7.92
N ARG A 135 -3.48 -14.17 -8.39
CA ARG A 135 -2.30 -14.19 -9.30
C ARG A 135 -1.03 -14.61 -8.57
N VAL A 136 -0.91 -14.25 -7.29
CA VAL A 136 0.22 -14.71 -6.45
C VAL A 136 0.12 -16.21 -6.22
N GLN A 137 -1.08 -16.73 -5.92
CA GLN A 137 -1.30 -18.17 -5.73
C GLN A 137 -0.99 -18.97 -6.99
N GLU A 138 -1.36 -18.46 -8.17
CA GLU A 138 -1.01 -19.07 -9.44
C GLU A 138 0.52 -19.15 -9.64
N ARG A 139 1.23 -18.04 -9.41
CA ARG A 139 2.71 -18.00 -9.49
C ARG A 139 3.37 -18.99 -8.52
N LEU A 140 2.88 -19.09 -7.28
CA LEU A 140 3.38 -20.05 -6.29
C LEU A 140 3.14 -21.51 -6.74
N ARG A 141 1.97 -21.79 -7.31
CA ARG A 141 1.64 -23.13 -7.84
C ARG A 141 2.56 -23.51 -9.00
N LEU A 142 2.85 -22.59 -9.91
CA LEU A 142 3.76 -22.82 -11.04
C LEU A 142 5.19 -23.10 -10.56
N LYS A 143 5.70 -22.32 -9.59
CA LYS A 143 7.02 -22.57 -8.99
C LYS A 143 7.12 -23.93 -8.31
N LYS A 144 6.09 -24.35 -7.57
CA LYS A 144 6.06 -25.68 -6.93
C LYS A 144 6.04 -26.85 -7.91
N LYS A 145 5.55 -26.65 -9.14
CA LYS A 145 5.57 -27.68 -10.19
C LYS A 145 6.92 -27.76 -10.93
N ALA A 146 7.69 -26.68 -10.89
CA ALA A 146 8.98 -26.57 -11.56
C ALA A 146 10.18 -26.94 -10.65
N ALA A 147 9.94 -27.05 -9.34
CA ALA A 147 10.89 -27.54 -8.34
C ALA A 147 10.64 -29.02 -8.06
#